data_AF-A0A7S4FDG1-F1
#
_entry.id   AF-A0A7S4FDG1-F1
#
_cell.length_a   1.000
_cell.length_b   1.000
_cell.length_c   1.000
_cell.angle_alpha   90.00
_cell.angle_beta   90.00
_cell.angle_gamma   90.00
#
_symmetry.space_group_name_H-M   'P 1'
#
loop_
_entity.id
_entity.type
_entity.pdbx_description
1 polymer ?
#
loop_
_entity_poly.entity_id
_entity_poly.type
_entity_poly.pdbx_seq_one_letter_code
_entity_poly.pdbx_strand_id
1 'polypeptide(L)'
;GRYAFRFEPFARAAMAMDAGPCWIEPMLSCMLAGSLVCNDWRRRHELHLLLSSTMPDVLLFFFFTTGGAMDSTLLLTAWPAAVGLCAARIVSMYVGAKAGASCSDSPPAMASYGWLAFVTQAGVSLGLTEEIGAKFEHFGKPLETALAASIVLNQLIGPPMLKLALRRSGEAFSAPPAGREWKGAEAAGESAAEA
;
A
#
# COMPACT_ATOMS: atom_id res chain seq x y z
N GLY A 1 19.11 -6.68 -20.53
CA GLY A 1 20.13 -5.73 -21.02
C GLY A 1 19.61 -4.43 -21.65
N ARG A 2 18.38 -4.36 -22.24
CA ARG A 2 17.91 -3.17 -22.98
C ARG A 2 17.09 -2.15 -22.20
N TYR A 3 16.67 -2.46 -20.97
CA TYR A 3 15.90 -1.54 -20.13
C TYR A 3 16.78 -0.71 -19.18
N ALA A 4 17.96 -1.21 -18.77
CA ALA A 4 18.83 -0.52 -17.81
C ALA A 4 19.30 0.87 -18.26
N PHE A 5 19.47 1.10 -19.57
CA PHE A 5 20.08 2.33 -20.10
C PHE A 5 19.12 3.54 -20.16
N ARG A 6 17.80 3.34 -19.96
CA ARG A 6 16.80 4.42 -20.04
C ARG A 6 16.31 4.92 -18.68
N PHE A 7 16.75 4.29 -17.58
CA PHE A 7 16.42 4.66 -16.20
C PHE A 7 17.52 5.44 -15.47
N GLU A 8 18.66 5.69 -16.10
CA GLU A 8 19.68 6.66 -15.66
C GLU A 8 19.05 7.97 -15.14
N PRO A 9 18.12 8.65 -15.86
CA PRO A 9 17.49 9.86 -15.34
C PRO A 9 16.55 9.62 -14.14
N PHE A 10 15.95 8.43 -13.99
CA PHE A 10 15.10 8.07 -12.84
C PHE A 10 15.94 7.81 -11.60
N ALA A 11 16.99 6.99 -11.73
CA ALA A 11 17.94 6.73 -10.67
C ALA A 11 18.65 8.02 -10.24
N ARG A 12 19.00 8.90 -11.18
CA ARG A 12 19.62 10.20 -10.89
C ARG A 12 18.65 11.19 -10.26
N ALA A 13 17.37 11.21 -10.63
CA ALA A 13 16.37 12.04 -9.95
C ALA A 13 16.13 11.58 -8.51
N ALA A 14 16.00 10.26 -8.29
CA ALA A 14 15.85 9.70 -6.95
C ALA A 14 17.11 9.91 -6.08
N MET A 15 18.31 9.71 -6.64
CA MET A 15 19.59 9.97 -5.95
C MET A 15 19.84 11.46 -5.72
N ALA A 16 19.41 12.36 -6.62
CA ALA A 16 19.53 13.80 -6.42
C ALA A 16 18.59 14.32 -5.33
N MET A 17 17.44 13.67 -5.13
CA MET A 17 16.53 13.96 -4.01
C MET A 17 17.08 13.46 -2.67
N ASP A 18 17.90 12.40 -2.69
CA ASP A 18 18.58 11.84 -1.51
C ASP A 18 19.90 12.55 -1.16
N ALA A 19 20.53 13.24 -2.12
CA ALA A 19 21.85 13.88 -1.96
C ALA A 19 21.84 15.30 -1.36
N GLY A 20 20.67 15.82 -0.95
CA GLY A 20 20.54 17.13 -0.31
C GLY A 20 20.72 17.07 1.22
N PRO A 21 20.98 18.20 1.92
CA PRO A 21 21.07 18.26 3.39
C PRO A 21 19.73 17.98 4.12
N CYS A 22 18.67 17.68 3.37
CA CYS A 22 17.35 17.33 3.89
C CYS A 22 17.10 15.85 3.60
N TRP A 23 17.11 15.03 4.65
CA TRP A 23 16.85 13.59 4.59
C TRP A 23 15.39 13.35 4.18
N ILE A 24 15.13 13.16 2.89
CA ILE A 24 13.80 12.82 2.40
C ILE A 24 13.57 11.33 2.63
N GLU A 25 12.45 10.97 3.24
CA GLU A 25 12.08 9.58 3.46
C GLU A 25 12.01 8.82 2.12
N PRO A 26 12.61 7.63 1.98
CA PRO A 26 12.81 6.96 0.70
C PRO A 26 11.49 6.63 -0.03
N MET A 27 10.42 6.36 0.71
CA MET A 27 9.09 6.14 0.13
C MET A 27 8.52 7.41 -0.50
N LEU A 28 8.73 8.56 0.13
CA LEU A 28 8.30 9.85 -0.41
C LEU A 28 9.07 10.18 -1.69
N SER A 29 10.39 9.95 -1.70
CA SER A 29 11.22 10.10 -2.90
C SER A 29 10.71 9.22 -4.04
N CYS A 30 10.40 7.95 -3.76
CA CYS A 30 9.85 7.03 -4.75
C CYS A 30 8.48 7.49 -5.29
N MET A 31 7.58 7.93 -4.40
CA MET A 31 6.26 8.42 -4.79
C MET A 31 6.35 9.68 -5.66
N LEU A 32 7.21 10.63 -5.30
CA LEU A 32 7.46 11.84 -6.08
C LEU A 32 8.04 11.50 -7.44
N ALA A 33 9.08 10.65 -7.50
CA ALA A 33 9.67 10.21 -8.75
C ALA A 33 8.64 9.50 -9.65
N GLY A 34 7.82 8.61 -9.08
CA GLY A 34 6.73 7.94 -9.80
C GLY A 34 5.70 8.94 -10.35
N SER A 35 5.28 9.92 -9.54
CA SER A 35 4.33 10.95 -9.97
C SER A 35 4.85 11.79 -11.14
N LEU A 36 6.12 12.21 -11.09
CA LEU A 36 6.78 12.97 -12.15
C LEU A 36 6.89 12.17 -13.46
N VAL A 37 7.19 10.87 -13.39
CA VAL A 37 7.27 10.00 -14.56
C VAL A 37 5.88 9.69 -15.14
N CYS A 38 4.88 9.45 -14.30
CA CYS A 38 3.50 9.19 -14.72
C CYS A 38 2.85 10.39 -15.42
N ASN A 39 3.28 11.61 -15.09
CA ASN A 39 2.82 12.83 -15.74
C ASN A 39 3.26 12.92 -17.23
N ASP A 40 4.28 12.16 -17.64
CA ASP A 40 4.74 12.09 -19.02
C ASP A 40 4.09 10.92 -19.78
N TRP A 41 3.25 11.26 -20.76
CA TRP A 41 2.51 10.28 -21.57
C TRP A 41 3.40 9.25 -22.28
N ARG A 42 4.64 9.60 -22.65
CA ARG A 42 5.56 8.69 -23.34
C ARG A 42 6.20 7.69 -22.39
N ARG A 43 6.55 8.13 -21.18
CA ARG A 43 7.27 7.32 -20.19
C ARG A 43 6.36 6.48 -19.28
N ARG A 44 5.09 6.89 -19.10
CA ARG A 44 4.13 6.11 -18.29
C ARG A 44 3.90 4.68 -18.79
N HIS A 45 3.95 4.44 -20.11
CA HIS A 45 3.71 3.10 -20.66
C HIS A 45 4.91 2.19 -20.41
N GLU A 46 6.13 2.71 -20.62
CA GLU A 46 7.37 1.99 -20.28
C GLU A 46 7.42 1.66 -18.77
N LEU A 47 7.06 2.63 -17.91
CA LEU A 47 6.97 2.42 -16.46
C LEU A 47 5.95 1.35 -16.09
N HIS A 48 4.74 1.40 -16.66
CA HIS A 48 3.70 0.41 -16.38
C HIS A 48 4.12 -1.01 -16.75
N LEU A 49 4.78 -1.20 -17.90
CA LEU A 49 5.24 -2.53 -18.33
C LEU A 49 6.29 -3.10 -17.36
N LEU A 50 7.22 -2.25 -16.90
CA LEU A 50 8.25 -2.67 -15.95
C LEU A 50 7.70 -2.95 -14.56
N LEU A 51 6.77 -2.13 -14.09
CA LEU A 51 6.08 -2.39 -12.83
C LEU A 51 5.27 -3.68 -12.91
N SER A 52 4.55 -3.91 -14.02
CA SER A 52 3.75 -5.13 -14.21
C SER A 52 4.61 -6.40 -14.23
N SER A 53 5.84 -6.32 -14.75
CA SER A 53 6.75 -7.47 -14.75
C SER A 53 7.50 -7.65 -13.43
N THR A 54 7.82 -6.57 -12.72
CA THR A 54 8.76 -6.62 -11.58
C THR A 54 8.05 -6.62 -10.22
N MET A 55 6.88 -5.96 -10.11
CA MET A 55 6.14 -5.90 -8.84
C MET A 55 5.76 -7.26 -8.28
N PRO A 56 5.28 -8.25 -9.08
CA PRO A 56 4.94 -9.56 -8.54
C PRO A 56 6.11 -10.23 -7.80
N ASP A 57 7.31 -10.17 -8.38
CA ASP A 57 8.52 -10.78 -7.81
C ASP A 57 8.96 -10.08 -6.53
N VAL A 58 8.97 -8.74 -6.53
CA VAL A 58 9.35 -7.94 -5.36
C VAL A 58 8.34 -8.12 -4.23
N LEU A 59 7.04 -8.11 -4.53
CA LEU A 59 5.99 -8.33 -3.54
C LEU A 59 6.06 -9.75 -2.96
N LEU A 60 6.29 -10.76 -3.80
CA LEU A 60 6.45 -12.14 -3.33
C LEU A 60 7.63 -12.25 -2.35
N PHE A 61 8.79 -11.70 -2.71
CA PHE A 61 9.97 -11.72 -1.84
C PHE A 61 9.75 -10.95 -0.54
N PHE A 62 9.13 -9.76 -0.62
CA PHE A 62 8.82 -8.92 0.53
C PHE A 62 7.86 -9.64 1.49
N PHE A 63 6.69 -10.08 0.99
CA PHE A 63 5.70 -10.75 1.84
C PHE A 63 6.19 -12.08 2.39
N PHE A 64 7.01 -12.83 1.64
CA PHE A 64 7.62 -14.06 2.13
C PHE A 64 8.62 -13.78 3.25
N THR A 65 9.51 -12.81 3.08
CA THR A 65 10.52 -12.44 4.08
C THR A 65 9.87 -11.87 5.34
N THR A 66 8.95 -10.91 5.18
CA THR A 66 8.19 -10.34 6.30
C THR A 66 7.35 -11.40 7.01
N GLY A 67 6.69 -12.29 6.27
CA GLY A 67 5.90 -13.38 6.85
C GLY A 67 6.76 -14.40 7.60
N GLY A 68 7.96 -14.72 7.09
CA GLY A 68 8.91 -15.62 7.74
C GLY A 68 9.60 -15.01 8.97
N ALA A 69 9.74 -13.69 9.03
CA ALA A 69 10.29 -12.99 10.20
C ALA A 69 9.30 -12.90 11.37
N MET A 70 8.01 -13.19 11.15
CA MET A 70 6.99 -13.13 12.19
C MET A 70 6.97 -14.38 13.06
N ASP A 71 7.08 -14.19 14.38
CA ASP A 71 6.92 -15.27 15.36
C ASP A 71 5.44 -15.60 15.57
N SER A 72 5.00 -16.72 14.98
CA SER A 72 3.63 -17.23 15.09
C SER A 72 3.15 -17.48 16.54
N THR A 73 4.06 -17.81 17.46
CA THR A 73 3.73 -18.07 18.86
C THR A 73 3.41 -16.76 19.57
N LEU A 74 4.23 -15.74 19.34
CA LEU A 74 4.02 -14.42 19.91
C LEU A 74 2.76 -13.74 19.34
N LEU A 75 2.45 -13.95 18.06
CA LEU A 75 1.21 -13.47 17.42
C LEU A 75 -0.06 -13.98 18.14
N LEU A 76 -0.11 -15.25 18.52
CA LEU A 76 -1.25 -15.85 19.24
C LEU A 76 -1.47 -15.21 20.62
N THR A 77 -0.38 -14.89 21.31
CA THR A 77 -0.44 -14.24 22.63
C THR A 77 -0.83 -12.76 22.55
N ALA A 78 -0.40 -12.06 21.50
CA ALA A 78 -0.62 -10.63 21.31
C ALA A 78 -1.94 -10.30 20.59
N TRP A 79 -2.69 -11.30 20.12
CA TRP A 79 -3.92 -11.13 19.34
C TRP A 79 -4.96 -10.20 20.00
N PRO A 80 -5.21 -10.22 21.33
CA PRO A 80 -6.21 -9.35 21.94
C PRO A 80 -5.79 -7.88 21.88
N ALA A 81 -4.50 -7.61 22.10
CA ALA A 81 -3.94 -6.27 21.98
C ALA A 81 -3.96 -5.79 20.52
N ALA A 82 -3.67 -6.68 19.56
CA ALA A 82 -3.72 -6.40 18.14
C ALA A 82 -5.13 -5.98 17.68
N VAL A 83 -6.17 -6.68 18.14
CA VAL A 83 -7.57 -6.32 17.85
C VAL A 83 -7.93 -4.98 18.46
N GLY A 84 -7.54 -4.73 19.72
CA GLY A 84 -7.76 -3.44 20.38
C GLY A 84 -7.12 -2.28 19.62
N LEU A 85 -5.86 -2.44 19.20
CA LEU A 85 -5.14 -1.45 18.41
C LEU A 85 -5.77 -1.25 17.02
N CYS A 86 -6.16 -2.33 16.34
CA CYS A 86 -6.86 -2.28 15.06
C CYS A 86 -8.20 -1.53 15.16
N ALA A 87 -9.01 -1.82 16.18
CA ALA A 87 -10.28 -1.16 16.42
C ALA A 87 -10.10 0.34 16.72
N ALA A 88 -9.19 0.69 17.63
CA ALA A 88 -8.85 2.07 17.95
C ALA A 88 -8.40 2.83 16.70
N ARG A 89 -7.59 2.18 15.86
CA ARG A 89 -7.14 2.73 14.58
C ARG A 89 -8.30 2.98 13.63
N ILE A 90 -9.18 2.01 13.41
CA ILE A 90 -10.36 2.17 12.54
C ILE A 90 -11.23 3.34 13.00
N VAL A 91 -11.50 3.46 14.30
CA VAL A 91 -12.26 4.58 14.86
C VAL A 91 -11.53 5.91 14.62
N SER A 92 -10.22 5.97 14.86
CA SER A 92 -9.43 7.18 14.62
C SER A 92 -9.42 7.60 13.15
N MET A 93 -9.34 6.65 12.20
CA MET A 93 -9.40 6.93 10.77
C MET A 93 -10.78 7.43 10.36
N TYR A 94 -11.86 6.84 10.89
CA TYR A 94 -13.21 7.32 10.64
C TYR A 94 -13.40 8.76 11.13
N VAL A 95 -13.02 9.05 12.39
CA VAL A 95 -13.14 10.39 12.97
C VAL A 95 -12.25 11.39 12.23
N GLY A 96 -10.98 11.03 11.96
CA GLY A 96 -10.03 11.88 11.25
C GLY A 96 -10.46 12.20 9.82
N ALA A 97 -10.98 11.21 9.09
CA ALA A 97 -11.50 11.43 7.74
C ALA A 97 -12.78 12.28 7.74
N LYS A 98 -13.68 12.08 8.72
CA LYS A 98 -14.87 12.93 8.87
C LYS A 98 -14.51 14.36 9.23
N ALA A 99 -13.57 14.55 10.15
CA ALA A 99 -13.07 15.87 10.51
C ALA A 99 -12.40 16.56 9.31
N GLY A 100 -11.51 15.87 8.61
CA GLY A 100 -10.84 16.40 7.41
C GLY A 100 -11.82 16.72 6.28
N ALA A 101 -12.84 15.87 6.07
CA ALA A 101 -13.90 16.12 5.11
C ALA A 101 -14.84 17.26 5.51
N SER A 102 -14.97 17.57 6.80
CA SER A 102 -15.72 18.75 7.25
C SER A 102 -14.94 20.05 7.08
N CYS A 103 -13.61 19.98 7.11
CA CYS A 103 -12.73 21.14 6.88
C CYS A 103 -12.41 21.39 5.40
N SER A 104 -12.81 20.48 4.51
CA SER A 104 -12.56 20.58 3.07
C SER A 104 -13.88 20.50 2.30
N ASP A 105 -13.99 21.17 1.15
CA ASP A 105 -15.11 20.99 0.22
C ASP A 105 -15.00 19.65 -0.55
N SER A 106 -14.89 18.55 0.20
CA SER A 106 -14.72 17.21 -0.35
C SER A 106 -16.04 16.66 -0.90
N PRO A 107 -16.02 15.90 -2.01
CA PRO A 107 -17.21 15.24 -2.52
C PRO A 107 -17.89 14.35 -1.46
N PRO A 108 -19.25 14.25 -1.42
CA PRO A 108 -19.98 13.50 -0.39
C PRO A 108 -19.59 12.03 -0.30
N ALA A 109 -19.20 11.43 -1.43
CA ALA A 109 -18.68 10.07 -1.51
C ALA A 109 -17.36 9.91 -0.75
N MET A 110 -16.42 10.84 -0.93
CA MET A 110 -15.13 10.83 -0.25
C MET A 110 -15.30 11.07 1.26
N ALA A 111 -16.20 11.99 1.64
CA ALA A 111 -16.55 12.25 3.04
C ALA A 111 -17.22 11.05 3.75
N SER A 112 -17.84 10.14 3.00
CA SER A 112 -18.58 9.00 3.57
C SER A 112 -17.78 7.70 3.55
N TYR A 113 -17.00 7.47 2.49
CA TYR A 113 -16.35 6.19 2.24
C TYR A 113 -14.82 6.28 2.10
N GLY A 114 -14.24 7.49 2.00
CA GLY A 114 -12.79 7.65 1.80
C GLY A 114 -11.94 7.05 2.91
N TRP A 115 -12.44 7.04 4.15
CA TRP A 115 -11.74 6.46 5.30
C TRP A 115 -11.45 4.96 5.14
N LEU A 116 -12.27 4.22 4.39
CA LEU A 116 -12.09 2.80 4.13
C LEU A 116 -10.81 2.52 3.32
N ALA A 117 -10.38 3.48 2.49
CA ALA A 117 -9.16 3.36 1.69
C ALA A 117 -7.88 3.49 2.54
N PHE A 118 -7.95 4.10 3.73
CA PHE A 118 -6.80 4.28 4.62
C PHE A 118 -6.56 3.09 5.57
N VAL A 119 -7.46 2.11 5.56
CA VAL A 119 -7.38 0.95 6.47
C VAL A 119 -6.18 0.07 6.15
N THR A 120 -5.84 -0.10 4.87
CA THR A 120 -4.63 -0.81 4.46
C THR A 120 -3.40 -0.01 4.88
N GLN A 121 -2.50 -0.64 5.64
CA GLN A 121 -1.22 -0.08 6.03
C GLN A 121 -0.11 -0.96 5.45
N ALA A 122 0.97 -0.42 4.89
CA ALA A 122 1.96 -1.21 4.16
C ALA A 122 3.35 -1.22 4.83
N GLY A 123 4.39 -1.47 4.03
CA GLY A 123 5.74 -1.81 4.48
C GLY A 123 6.45 -0.83 5.40
N VAL A 124 6.15 0.48 5.34
CA VAL A 124 6.76 1.47 6.25
C VAL A 124 6.47 1.13 7.72
N SER A 125 5.24 0.70 8.00
CA SER A 125 4.84 0.40 9.38
C SER A 125 5.50 -0.88 9.89
N LEU A 126 5.72 -1.86 9.02
CA LEU A 126 6.48 -3.07 9.36
C LEU A 126 7.95 -2.73 9.64
N GLY A 127 8.59 -1.93 8.80
CA GLY A 127 9.99 -1.51 9.00
C GLY A 127 10.19 -0.71 10.29
N LEU A 128 9.30 0.24 10.61
CA LEU A 128 9.35 0.97 11.87
C LEU A 128 9.09 0.08 13.09
N THR A 129 8.24 -0.92 12.93
CA THR A 129 7.93 -1.90 14.00
C THR A 129 9.16 -2.75 14.31
N GLU A 130 9.87 -3.23 13.28
CA GLU A 130 11.13 -3.96 13.41
C GLU A 130 12.23 -3.08 14.07
N GLU A 131 12.32 -1.80 13.69
CA GLU A 131 13.26 -0.87 14.31
C GLU A 131 12.97 -0.68 15.81
N ILE A 132 11.70 -0.56 16.22
CA ILE A 132 11.30 -0.49 17.63
C ILE A 132 11.74 -1.75 18.38
N GLY A 133 11.54 -2.91 17.77
CA GLY A 133 11.97 -4.19 18.31
C GLY A 133 13.47 -4.27 18.57
N ALA A 134 14.27 -3.74 17.64
CA ALA A 134 15.73 -3.71 17.73
C ALA A 134 16.26 -2.64 18.70
N LYS A 135 15.56 -1.51 18.84
CA LYS A 135 16.03 -0.34 19.58
C LYS A 135 15.69 -0.35 21.07
N PHE A 136 14.61 -1.03 21.46
CA PHE A 136 14.13 -1.04 22.84
C PHE A 136 14.19 -2.44 23.47
N GLU A 137 15.20 -2.68 24.31
CA GLU A 137 15.47 -4.00 24.89
C GLU A 137 14.38 -4.51 25.85
N HIS A 138 13.75 -3.62 26.63
CA HIS A 138 12.82 -4.04 27.69
C HIS A 138 11.38 -4.29 27.20
N PHE A 139 10.88 -3.44 26.28
CA PHE A 139 9.49 -3.49 25.83
C PHE A 139 9.35 -3.56 24.30
N GLY A 140 10.45 -3.49 23.55
CA GLY A 140 10.44 -3.44 22.08
C GLY A 140 9.89 -4.71 21.46
N LYS A 141 10.38 -5.89 21.85
CA LYS A 141 9.93 -7.19 21.29
C LYS A 141 8.43 -7.49 21.50
N PRO A 142 7.85 -7.31 22.71
CA PRO A 142 6.41 -7.45 22.89
C PRO A 142 5.59 -6.44 22.09
N LEU A 143 6.05 -5.19 22.00
CA LEU A 143 5.38 -4.13 21.25
C LEU A 143 5.46 -4.38 19.73
N GLU A 144 6.63 -4.76 19.23
CA GLU A 144 6.89 -5.18 17.85
C GLU A 144 5.88 -6.25 17.43
N THR A 145 5.72 -7.29 18.26
CA THR A 145 4.77 -8.37 18.01
C THR A 145 3.33 -7.86 17.94
N ALA A 146 2.89 -7.05 18.91
CA ALA A 146 1.51 -6.56 18.95
C ALA A 146 1.19 -5.63 17.76
N LEU A 147 2.15 -4.80 17.35
CA LEU A 147 2.03 -3.93 16.18
C LEU A 147 2.04 -4.76 14.88
N ALA A 148 2.95 -5.71 14.74
CA ALA A 148 3.02 -6.62 13.60
C ALA A 148 1.71 -7.39 13.41
N ALA A 149 1.16 -7.95 14.50
CA ALA A 149 -0.13 -8.63 14.50
C ALA A 149 -1.27 -7.70 14.03
N SER A 150 -1.31 -6.46 14.52
CA SER A 150 -2.31 -5.46 14.09
C SER A 150 -2.16 -5.10 12.61
N ILE A 151 -0.93 -4.96 12.12
CA ILE A 151 -0.66 -4.67 10.70
C ILE A 151 -1.16 -5.81 9.81
N VAL A 152 -0.89 -7.07 10.16
CA VAL A 152 -1.38 -8.24 9.41
C VAL A 152 -2.90 -8.26 9.35
N LEU A 153 -3.58 -8.02 10.47
CA LEU A 153 -5.05 -7.95 10.51
C LEU A 153 -5.58 -6.86 9.57
N ASN A 154 -4.99 -5.66 9.61
CA ASN A 154 -5.38 -4.56 8.72
C ASN A 154 -5.10 -4.88 7.25
N GLN A 155 -4.06 -5.65 6.96
CA GLN A 155 -3.72 -6.08 5.61
C GLN A 155 -4.75 -7.06 5.03
N LEU A 156 -5.34 -7.91 5.86
CA LEU A 156 -6.39 -8.85 5.46
C LEU A 156 -7.74 -8.15 5.27
N ILE A 157 -8.08 -7.22 6.16
CA ILE A 157 -9.37 -6.48 6.12
C ILE A 157 -9.38 -5.40 5.03
N GLY A 158 -8.19 -4.87 4.71
CA GLY A 158 -8.03 -3.71 3.85
C GLY A 158 -8.53 -3.87 2.40
N PRO A 159 -8.16 -4.92 1.64
CA PRO A 159 -8.62 -5.08 0.26
C PRO A 159 -10.15 -5.17 0.11
N PRO A 160 -10.88 -5.93 0.97
CA PRO A 160 -12.35 -5.87 1.01
C PRO A 160 -12.89 -4.47 1.27
N MET A 161 -12.32 -3.74 2.23
CA MET A 161 -12.75 -2.37 2.57
C MET A 161 -12.48 -1.38 1.45
N LEU A 162 -11.32 -1.44 0.79
CA LEU A 162 -11.01 -0.62 -0.37
C LEU A 162 -11.97 -0.91 -1.53
N LYS A 163 -12.24 -2.19 -1.80
CA LYS A 163 -13.21 -2.59 -2.83
C LYS A 163 -14.62 -2.06 -2.52
N LEU A 164 -15.02 -2.08 -1.25
CA LEU A 164 -16.28 -1.47 -0.80
C LEU A 164 -16.27 0.04 -1.00
N ALA A 165 -15.16 0.71 -0.65
CA ALA A 165 -15.00 2.15 -0.81
C ALA A 165 -15.20 2.57 -2.27
N LEU A 166 -14.48 1.92 -3.20
CA LEU A 166 -14.57 2.18 -4.64
C LEU A 166 -15.97 1.91 -5.20
N ARG A 167 -16.64 0.84 -4.74
CA ARG A 167 -18.01 0.53 -5.17
C ARG A 167 -19.01 1.57 -4.67
N ARG A 168 -18.85 2.04 -3.44
CA ARG A 168 -19.75 3.01 -2.82
C ARG A 168 -19.47 4.45 -3.25
N SER A 169 -18.24 4.76 -3.67
CA SER A 169 -17.90 6.05 -4.29
C SER A 169 -18.34 6.13 -5.76
N GLY A 170 -18.70 5.01 -6.39
CA GLY A 170 -19.02 4.94 -7.81
C GLY A 170 -17.79 4.85 -8.72
N GLU A 171 -16.59 4.75 -8.14
CA GLU A 171 -15.31 4.70 -8.88
C GLU A 171 -14.93 3.27 -9.32
N ALA A 172 -15.64 2.25 -8.82
CA ALA A 172 -15.40 0.86 -9.24
C ALA A 172 -15.71 0.59 -10.73
N PHE A 173 -16.50 1.45 -11.38
CA PHE A 173 -16.91 1.31 -12.77
C PHE A 173 -16.86 2.65 -13.50
N SER A 174 -15.66 3.22 -13.71
CA SER A 174 -15.48 4.06 -14.88
C SER A 174 -15.52 3.16 -16.11
N ALA A 175 -16.65 3.16 -16.83
CA ALA A 175 -16.76 2.50 -18.11
C ALA A 175 -15.55 2.92 -18.99
N PRO A 176 -14.88 1.98 -19.69
CA PRO A 176 -13.85 2.37 -20.65
C PRO A 176 -14.47 3.37 -21.64
N PRO A 177 -13.76 4.43 -22.05
CA PRO A 177 -14.28 5.39 -23.01
C PRO A 177 -14.83 4.62 -24.22
N ALA A 178 -16.07 4.92 -24.60
CA ALA A 178 -16.82 4.21 -25.63
C ALA A 178 -15.92 3.99 -26.87
N GLY A 179 -15.54 2.73 -27.11
CA GLY A 179 -14.66 2.35 -28.24
C GLY A 179 -13.48 1.43 -27.93
N ARG A 180 -13.25 0.98 -26.69
CA ARG A 180 -12.27 -0.09 -26.41
C ARG A 180 -12.90 -1.27 -25.66
N GLU A 181 -13.22 -2.32 -26.40
CA GLU A 181 -13.53 -3.64 -25.84
C GLU A 181 -12.30 -4.17 -25.07
N TRP A 182 -12.46 -4.34 -23.76
CA TRP A 182 -11.48 -5.03 -22.93
C TRP A 182 -11.67 -6.55 -23.09
N LYS A 183 -10.87 -7.18 -23.94
CA LYS A 183 -10.85 -8.66 -24.14
C LYS A 183 -10.25 -9.47 -22.98
N GLY A 184 -10.03 -8.85 -21.81
CA GLY A 184 -9.42 -9.53 -20.65
C GLY A 184 -10.41 -10.24 -19.72
N ALA A 185 -11.72 -10.19 -20.00
CA ALA A 185 -12.73 -10.84 -19.16
C ALA A 185 -12.90 -12.35 -19.49
N GLU A 186 -12.55 -12.80 -20.70
CA GLU A 186 -12.64 -14.22 -21.08
C GLU A 186 -11.51 -15.06 -20.44
N ALA A 187 -10.30 -14.53 -20.32
CA ALA A 187 -9.16 -15.28 -19.77
C ALA A 187 -9.29 -15.60 -18.26
N ALA A 188 -10.05 -14.81 -17.50
CA ALA A 188 -10.30 -15.06 -16.08
C ALA A 188 -11.41 -16.11 -15.85
N GLY A 189 -12.28 -16.34 -16.83
CA GLY A 189 -13.33 -17.36 -16.78
C GLY A 189 -12.81 -18.75 -17.08
N GLU A 190 -11.85 -18.88 -18.00
CA GLU A 190 -11.28 -20.18 -18.39
C GLU A 190 -10.38 -20.78 -17.31
N SER A 191 -9.59 -19.98 -16.59
CA SER A 191 -8.75 -20.49 -15.50
C SER A 191 -9.54 -20.95 -14.25
N ALA A 192 -10.81 -20.55 -14.12
CA ALA A 192 -11.69 -21.02 -13.04
C ALA A 192 -12.50 -22.27 -13.43
N ALA A 193 -12.48 -22.67 -14.71
CA ALA A 193 -13.15 -23.87 -15.21
C ALA A 193 -12.23 -25.09 -15.33
N GLU A 194 -10.90 -24.91 -15.18
CA GLU A 194 -9.89 -25.98 -15.20
C GLU A 194 -9.32 -26.35 -13.82
N ALA A 195 -9.95 -25.90 -12.72
CA ALA A 195 -9.68 -26.38 -11.36
C ALA A 195 -10.85 -27.25 -10.85
#